data_AF-A0A0C4FCP1-F1
#
_entry.id   AF-A0A0C4FCP1-F1
#
_cell.length_a   1.000
_cell.length_b   1.000
_cell.length_c   1.000
_cell.angle_alpha   90.00
_cell.angle_beta   90.00
_cell.angle_gamma   90.00
#
_symmetry.space_group_name_H-M   'P 1'
#
loop_
_entity.id
_entity.type
_entity.pdbx_description
1 polymer ?
#
loop_
_entity_poly.entity_id
_entity_poly.type
_entity_poly.pdbx_seq_one_letter_code
_entity_poly.pdbx_strand_id
1 'polypeptide(L)'
;MKFLHRFERVAYGYGATDREKAIQIPRFIRTEELKCELEEMEGYEEYDWTKLRADMVKTWGELDNTIMYTTEDLIKLAKQQSKSGISTHQEYKEYLGKFTKFLKYLVKNEHVSKKDEAGGLFLSAFPMESQRSVKRILVRKDQLPKSKDGSNKAPKWEDLIAAADTEVRVDDSVYGGPLCYI
;
A
#
# COMPACT_ATOMS: atom_id res chain seq x y z
N MET A 1 14.88 -2.48 16.02
CA MET A 1 14.15 -3.23 14.96
C MET A 1 12.88 -3.90 15.52
N LYS A 2 11.67 -3.47 15.11
CA LYS A 2 10.38 -3.99 15.65
C LYS A 2 10.03 -5.43 15.23
N PHE A 3 10.51 -5.89 14.08
CA PHE A 3 10.28 -7.25 13.59
C PHE A 3 10.90 -8.31 14.50
N LEU A 4 12.23 -8.24 14.72
CA LEU A 4 12.96 -9.18 15.58
C LEU A 4 12.35 -9.26 16.98
N HIS A 5 12.03 -8.11 17.59
CA HIS A 5 11.39 -8.10 18.90
C HIS A 5 10.03 -8.83 18.94
N ARG A 6 9.19 -8.70 17.89
CA ARG A 6 7.92 -9.44 17.82
C ARG A 6 8.15 -10.93 17.60
N PHE A 7 9.10 -11.28 16.73
CA PHE A 7 9.46 -12.67 16.45
C PHE A 7 9.99 -13.36 17.71
N GLU A 8 10.95 -12.74 18.41
CA GLU A 8 11.52 -13.25 19.65
C GLU A 8 10.48 -13.40 20.76
N ARG A 9 9.55 -12.45 20.88
CA ARG A 9 8.44 -12.53 21.85
C ARG A 9 7.51 -13.70 21.57
N VAL A 10 7.23 -13.98 20.30
CA VAL A 10 6.41 -15.14 19.90
C VAL A 10 7.18 -16.43 20.16
N ALA A 11 8.44 -16.51 19.75
CA ALA A 11 9.31 -17.66 20.00
C ALA A 11 9.40 -17.98 21.50
N TYR A 12 9.55 -16.96 22.35
CA TYR A 12 9.50 -17.11 23.80
C TYR A 12 8.18 -17.72 24.29
N GLY A 13 7.04 -17.22 23.80
CA GLY A 13 5.73 -17.75 24.16
C GLY A 13 5.51 -19.22 23.76
N TYR A 14 6.20 -19.70 22.72
CA TYR A 14 6.18 -21.10 22.29
C TYR A 14 7.33 -21.95 22.85
N GLY A 15 8.21 -21.38 23.69
CA GLY A 15 9.36 -22.10 24.24
C GLY A 15 10.42 -22.49 23.21
N ALA A 16 10.48 -21.79 22.08
CA ALA A 16 11.42 -22.10 21.00
C ALA A 16 12.87 -21.76 21.38
N THR A 17 13.76 -22.69 21.08
CA THR A 17 15.21 -22.54 21.24
C THR A 17 15.80 -21.55 20.23
N ASP A 18 17.02 -21.09 20.51
CA ASP A 18 17.81 -20.25 19.59
C ASP A 18 17.99 -20.91 18.23
N ARG A 19 18.33 -22.20 18.20
CA ARG A 19 18.44 -22.96 16.96
C ARG A 19 17.13 -22.99 16.16
N GLU A 20 15.99 -23.20 16.83
CA GLU A 20 14.68 -23.19 16.18
C GLU A 20 14.30 -21.80 15.65
N LYS A 21 14.71 -20.74 16.34
CA LYS A 21 14.54 -19.36 15.86
C LYS A 21 15.30 -19.14 14.55
N ALA A 22 16.55 -19.56 14.47
CA ALA A 22 17.36 -19.46 13.24
C ALA A 22 16.76 -20.27 12.08
N ILE A 23 16.24 -21.48 12.35
CA ILE A 23 15.58 -22.31 11.33
C ILE A 23 14.27 -21.67 10.82
N GLN A 24 13.51 -21.01 11.70
CA GLN A 24 12.16 -20.55 11.37
C GLN A 24 12.12 -19.17 10.74
N ILE A 25 13.11 -18.31 10.99
CA ILE A 25 13.07 -16.92 10.55
C ILE A 25 12.89 -16.71 9.04
N PRO A 26 13.44 -17.55 8.12
CA PRO A 26 13.23 -17.38 6.68
C PRO A 26 11.75 -17.44 6.27
N ARG A 27 10.91 -18.17 7.02
CA ARG A 27 9.46 -18.28 6.75
C ARG A 27 8.70 -16.98 6.95
N PHE A 28 9.26 -16.05 7.70
CA PHE A 28 8.66 -14.76 8.01
C PHE A 28 9.18 -13.63 7.12
N ILE A 29 10.15 -13.92 6.24
CA ILE A 29 10.66 -12.99 5.23
C ILE A 29 9.78 -13.08 3.98
N ARG A 30 9.30 -11.92 3.51
CA ARG A 30 8.29 -11.84 2.44
C ARG A 30 8.88 -11.84 1.04
N THR A 31 10.03 -11.20 0.86
CA THR A 31 10.65 -10.99 -0.45
C THR A 31 11.81 -11.96 -0.63
N GLU A 32 12.08 -12.34 -1.87
CA GLU A 32 13.14 -13.31 -2.15
C GLU A 32 14.52 -12.68 -1.97
N GLU A 33 14.64 -11.39 -2.26
CA GLU A 33 15.86 -10.61 -2.08
C GLU A 33 16.33 -10.62 -0.62
N LEU A 34 15.40 -10.41 0.33
CA LEU A 34 15.71 -10.43 1.76
C LEU A 34 16.05 -11.84 2.28
N LYS A 35 15.56 -12.89 1.62
CA LYS A 35 15.95 -14.27 1.96
C LYS A 35 17.36 -14.57 1.48
N CYS A 36 17.69 -14.19 0.24
CA CYS A 36 19.05 -14.35 -0.27
C CYS A 36 20.05 -13.59 0.61
N GLU A 37 19.72 -12.35 1.01
CA GLU A 37 20.56 -11.62 1.97
C GLU A 37 20.69 -12.34 3.30
N LEU A 38 19.60 -12.89 3.85
CA LEU A 38 19.62 -13.65 5.11
C LEU A 38 20.49 -14.92 4.99
N GLU A 39 20.43 -15.62 3.85
CA GLU A 39 21.22 -16.83 3.57
C GLU A 39 22.73 -16.54 3.55
N GLU A 40 23.13 -15.32 3.21
CA GLU A 40 24.53 -14.89 3.19
C GLU A 40 25.04 -14.39 4.56
N MET A 41 24.17 -14.31 5.59
CA MET A 41 24.53 -13.76 6.90
C MET A 41 25.31 -14.72 7.78
N GLU A 42 26.17 -14.14 8.63
CA GLU A 42 26.95 -14.89 9.61
C GLU A 42 26.04 -15.66 10.58
N GLY A 43 26.22 -16.97 10.68
CA GLY A 43 25.43 -17.83 11.57
C GLY A 43 24.15 -18.39 10.95
N TYR A 44 23.85 -18.09 9.68
CA TYR A 44 22.71 -18.70 8.97
C TYR A 44 22.88 -20.21 8.82
N GLU A 45 23.99 -20.65 8.22
CA GLU A 45 24.26 -22.06 7.91
C GLU A 45 24.41 -22.91 9.19
N GLU A 46 25.03 -22.34 10.22
CA GLU A 46 25.20 -23.02 11.52
C GLU A 46 23.95 -22.99 12.40
N TYR A 47 22.91 -22.26 11.99
CA TYR A 47 21.73 -21.96 12.81
C TYR A 47 22.09 -21.28 14.15
N ASP A 48 23.15 -20.47 14.15
CA ASP A 48 23.59 -19.68 15.30
C ASP A 48 22.76 -18.39 15.35
N TRP A 49 21.68 -18.43 16.13
CA TRP A 49 20.78 -17.29 16.29
C TRP A 49 21.49 -16.03 16.80
N THR A 50 22.52 -16.16 17.64
CA THR A 50 23.17 -14.99 18.22
C THR A 50 23.95 -14.24 17.16
N LYS A 51 24.72 -14.96 16.34
CA LYS A 51 25.46 -14.39 15.21
C LYS A 51 24.51 -13.88 14.14
N LEU A 52 23.52 -14.70 13.76
CA LEU A 52 22.53 -14.34 12.74
C LEU A 52 21.77 -13.08 13.13
N ARG A 53 21.28 -12.99 14.37
CA ARG A 53 20.61 -11.79 14.88
C ARG A 53 21.53 -10.57 14.90
N ALA A 54 22.78 -10.73 15.31
CA ALA A 54 23.73 -9.64 15.34
C ALA A 54 24.00 -9.11 13.92
N ASP A 55 24.15 -10.00 12.95
CA ASP A 55 24.38 -9.63 11.55
C ASP A 55 23.13 -9.05 10.89
N MET A 56 21.94 -9.57 11.19
CA MET A 56 20.66 -8.96 10.80
C MET A 56 20.54 -7.52 11.33
N VAL A 57 20.93 -7.27 12.58
CA VAL A 57 20.91 -5.92 13.17
C VAL A 57 21.99 -5.02 12.58
N LYS A 58 23.15 -5.57 12.22
CA LYS A 58 24.25 -4.83 11.61
C LYS A 58 23.96 -4.46 10.15
N THR A 59 23.55 -5.44 9.36
CA THR A 59 23.31 -5.34 7.91
C THR A 59 22.00 -4.61 7.63
N TRP A 60 20.95 -4.88 8.40
CA TRP A 60 19.68 -4.16 8.27
C TRP A 60 19.55 -2.97 9.24
N GLY A 61 20.48 -2.71 10.16
CA GLY A 61 20.50 -1.50 10.99
C GLY A 61 19.24 -1.20 11.82
N GLU A 62 18.99 0.09 12.06
CA GLU A 62 17.67 0.65 12.40
C GLU A 62 16.73 0.67 11.18
N LEU A 63 16.87 -0.23 10.18
CA LEU A 63 15.67 -0.53 9.40
C LEU A 63 14.62 -0.93 10.44
N ASP A 64 13.64 -0.07 10.60
CA ASP A 64 12.43 -0.32 11.35
C ASP A 64 11.66 -1.36 10.53
N ASN A 65 12.22 -2.58 10.42
CA ASN A 65 11.95 -3.63 9.44
C ASN A 65 10.46 -3.90 9.36
N THR A 66 9.83 -3.09 8.52
CA THR A 66 8.43 -3.05 8.25
C THR A 66 8.24 -2.30 6.95
N ILE A 67 9.05 -2.54 5.89
CA ILE A 67 8.58 -2.24 4.51
C ILE A 67 7.33 -3.11 4.32
N MET A 68 6.21 -2.57 4.81
CA MET A 68 4.90 -3.20 4.82
C MET A 68 4.41 -3.26 3.39
N TYR A 69 4.76 -2.23 2.62
CA TYR A 69 4.29 -1.92 1.28
C TYR A 69 5.41 -1.26 0.49
N THR A 70 5.65 -1.74 -0.73
CA THR A 70 6.52 -1.10 -1.73
C THR A 70 5.71 -0.24 -2.70
N THR A 71 6.38 0.52 -3.56
CA THR A 71 5.73 1.20 -4.71
C THR A 71 5.10 0.17 -5.66
N GLU A 72 5.71 -1.00 -5.83
CA GLU A 72 5.17 -2.11 -6.61
C GLU A 72 3.89 -2.68 -6.01
N ASP A 73 3.81 -2.81 -4.69
CA ASP A 73 2.59 -3.25 -3.99
C ASP A 73 1.43 -2.27 -4.24
N LEU A 74 1.71 -0.96 -4.25
CA LEU A 74 0.72 0.06 -4.58
C LEU A 74 0.26 -0.03 -6.05
N ILE A 75 1.19 -0.27 -6.98
CA ILE A 75 0.89 -0.48 -8.41
C ILE A 75 0.05 -1.75 -8.61
N LYS A 76 0.42 -2.83 -7.93
CA LYS A 76 -0.27 -4.12 -7.98
C LYS A 76 -1.70 -3.99 -7.43
N LEU A 77 -1.88 -3.28 -6.31
CA LEU A 77 -3.19 -2.99 -5.74
C LEU A 77 -4.10 -2.26 -6.75
N ALA A 78 -3.60 -1.20 -7.39
CA ALA A 78 -4.37 -0.46 -8.39
C ALA A 78 -4.72 -1.33 -9.62
N LYS A 79 -3.76 -2.10 -10.13
CA LYS A 79 -3.99 -3.01 -11.27
C LYS A 79 -5.00 -4.10 -10.94
N GLN A 80 -4.94 -4.70 -9.76
CA GLN A 80 -5.90 -5.71 -9.32
C GLN A 80 -7.30 -5.12 -9.17
N GLN A 81 -7.41 -3.93 -8.60
CA GLN A 81 -8.69 -3.25 -8.48
C GLN A 81 -9.25 -2.87 -9.86
N SER A 82 -8.44 -2.38 -10.79
CA SER A 82 -8.85 -2.06 -12.16
C SER A 82 -9.50 -3.26 -12.89
N LYS A 83 -9.03 -4.48 -12.62
CA LYS A 83 -9.60 -5.71 -13.21
C LYS A 83 -10.97 -6.08 -12.63
N SER A 84 -11.22 -5.77 -11.35
CA SER A 84 -12.51 -6.02 -10.70
C SER A 84 -13.49 -4.88 -10.90
N GLY A 85 -12.98 -3.67 -11.18
CA GLY A 85 -13.77 -2.45 -11.22
C GLY A 85 -14.02 -1.88 -9.82
N ILE A 86 -14.59 -0.68 -9.81
CA ILE A 86 -15.17 -0.06 -8.62
C ILE A 86 -16.55 0.37 -9.05
N SER A 87 -17.56 -0.38 -8.65
CA SER A 87 -18.95 -0.18 -9.07
C SER A 87 -19.86 0.16 -7.88
N THR A 88 -19.41 -0.07 -6.65
CA THR A 88 -20.17 0.24 -5.44
C THR A 88 -19.40 1.15 -4.50
N HIS A 89 -20.13 1.89 -3.67
CA HIS A 89 -19.53 2.72 -2.62
C HIS A 89 -18.75 1.91 -1.57
N GLN A 90 -19.14 0.65 -1.33
CA GLN A 90 -18.40 -0.24 -0.43
C GLN A 90 -17.03 -0.63 -1.01
N GLU A 91 -16.97 -1.05 -2.27
CA GLU A 91 -15.71 -1.36 -2.97
C GLU A 91 -14.79 -0.14 -3.01
N TYR A 92 -15.36 1.05 -3.26
CA TYR A 92 -14.61 2.30 -3.22
C TYR A 92 -13.98 2.56 -1.85
N LYS A 93 -14.73 2.41 -0.75
CA LYS A 93 -14.21 2.61 0.61
C LYS A 93 -13.11 1.63 0.96
N GLU A 94 -13.27 0.37 0.59
CA GLU A 94 -12.26 -0.66 0.83
C GLU A 94 -10.97 -0.39 0.06
N TYR A 95 -11.10 -0.04 -1.23
CA TYR A 95 -9.97 0.33 -2.07
C TYR A 95 -9.27 1.58 -1.54
N LEU A 96 -10.02 2.65 -1.24
CA LEU A 96 -9.49 3.89 -0.67
C LEU A 96 -8.75 3.64 0.65
N GLY A 97 -9.30 2.80 1.53
CA GLY A 97 -8.68 2.44 2.79
C GLY A 97 -7.34 1.73 2.61
N LYS A 98 -7.30 0.72 1.73
CA LYS A 98 -6.07 -0.02 1.40
C LYS A 98 -5.02 0.88 0.75
N PHE A 99 -5.41 1.64 -0.27
CA PHE A 99 -4.52 2.52 -1.03
C PHE A 99 -3.95 3.63 -0.14
N THR A 100 -4.78 4.29 0.66
CA THR A 100 -4.34 5.34 1.59
C THR A 100 -3.37 4.80 2.64
N LYS A 101 -3.58 3.57 3.12
CA LYS A 101 -2.67 2.93 4.08
C LYS A 101 -1.29 2.71 3.46
N PHE A 102 -1.22 2.23 2.22
CA PHE A 102 0.03 1.99 1.51
C PHE A 102 0.72 3.32 1.20
N LEU A 103 -0.01 4.31 0.69
CA LEU A 103 0.52 5.62 0.34
C LEU A 103 1.06 6.38 1.57
N LYS A 104 0.33 6.36 2.70
CA LYS A 104 0.80 6.96 3.96
C LYS A 104 2.11 6.32 4.45
N TYR A 105 2.24 5.00 4.28
CA TYR A 105 3.48 4.30 4.61
C TYR A 105 4.63 4.76 3.70
N LEU A 106 4.43 4.77 2.38
CA LEU A 106 5.47 5.12 1.41
C LEU A 106 5.97 6.56 1.57
N VAL A 107 5.06 7.52 1.78
CA VAL A 107 5.44 8.92 2.01
C VAL A 107 6.19 9.10 3.33
N LYS A 108 5.79 8.39 4.39
CA LYS A 108 6.46 8.48 5.69
C LYS A 108 7.91 7.95 5.65
N ASN A 109 8.19 7.01 4.76
CA ASN A 109 9.51 6.38 4.62
C ASN A 109 10.27 6.90 3.39
N GLU A 110 9.89 8.06 2.86
CA GLU A 110 10.58 8.75 1.74
C GLU A 110 10.71 7.94 0.43
N HIS A 111 10.02 6.81 0.30
CA HIS A 111 10.00 6.01 -0.93
C HIS A 111 9.18 6.67 -2.06
N VAL A 112 8.33 7.64 -1.72
CA VAL A 112 7.57 8.46 -2.66
C VAL A 112 7.66 9.91 -2.20
N SER A 113 8.12 10.79 -3.10
CA SER A 113 8.38 12.20 -2.82
C SER A 113 7.12 12.97 -2.43
N LYS A 114 5.97 12.69 -3.06
CA LYS A 114 4.68 13.37 -2.79
C LYS A 114 3.46 12.47 -3.00
N LYS A 115 2.44 12.64 -2.16
CA LYS A 115 1.15 11.92 -2.29
C LYS A 115 0.43 12.21 -3.61
N ASP A 116 0.58 13.43 -4.12
CA ASP A 116 -0.13 13.89 -5.32
C ASP A 116 0.32 13.14 -6.59
N GLU A 117 1.56 12.63 -6.61
CA GLU A 117 2.10 11.84 -7.72
C GLU A 117 1.43 10.46 -7.84
N ALA A 118 0.84 9.96 -6.74
CA ALA A 118 0.10 8.70 -6.74
C ALA A 118 -1.37 8.85 -7.19
N GLY A 119 -1.86 10.08 -7.41
CA GLY A 119 -3.25 10.33 -7.79
C GLY A 119 -3.64 9.71 -9.14
N GLY A 120 -2.72 9.72 -10.11
CA GLY A 120 -2.92 9.05 -11.40
C GLY A 120 -3.05 7.52 -11.25
N LEU A 121 -2.25 6.94 -10.35
CA LEU A 121 -2.29 5.51 -10.07
C LEU A 121 -3.57 5.10 -9.31
N PHE A 122 -4.07 5.95 -8.41
CA PHE A 122 -5.35 5.74 -7.74
C PHE A 122 -6.52 5.76 -8.74
N LEU A 123 -6.53 6.71 -9.68
CA LEU A 123 -7.59 6.84 -10.67
C LEU A 123 -7.63 5.67 -11.66
N SER A 124 -6.51 5.01 -11.94
CA SER A 124 -6.47 3.91 -12.92
C SER A 124 -7.27 2.67 -12.50
N ALA A 125 -7.63 2.57 -11.20
CA ALA A 125 -8.50 1.53 -10.69
C ALA A 125 -9.98 1.71 -11.08
N PHE A 126 -10.39 2.92 -11.45
CA PHE A 126 -11.77 3.22 -11.82
C PHE A 126 -12.04 2.89 -13.30
N PRO A 127 -13.29 2.58 -13.68
CA PRO A 127 -13.71 2.53 -15.07
C PRO A 127 -13.45 3.87 -15.79
N MET A 128 -13.21 3.83 -17.10
CA MET A 128 -12.87 5.02 -17.89
C MET A 128 -13.92 6.14 -17.79
N GLU A 129 -15.21 5.79 -17.69
CA GLU A 129 -16.29 6.77 -17.54
C GLU A 129 -16.24 7.47 -16.18
N SER A 130 -16.06 6.72 -15.10
CA SER A 130 -15.89 7.29 -13.75
C SER A 130 -14.62 8.14 -13.67
N GLN A 131 -13.51 7.71 -14.29
CA GLN A 131 -12.30 8.55 -14.39
C GLN A 131 -12.56 9.89 -15.09
N ARG A 132 -13.33 9.88 -16.19
CA ARG A 132 -13.72 11.11 -16.90
C ARG A 132 -14.62 11.99 -16.02
N SER A 133 -15.57 11.40 -15.32
CA SER A 133 -16.48 12.14 -14.44
C SER A 133 -15.73 12.80 -13.28
N VAL A 134 -14.85 12.06 -12.59
CA VAL A 134 -13.99 12.60 -11.53
C VAL A 134 -13.15 13.79 -12.03
N LYS A 135 -12.55 13.67 -13.23
CA LYS A 135 -11.82 14.79 -13.85
C LYS A 135 -12.73 15.99 -14.12
N ARG A 136 -13.97 15.79 -14.59
CA ARG A 136 -14.95 16.89 -14.77
C ARG A 136 -15.30 17.56 -13.44
N ILE A 137 -15.48 16.79 -12.37
CA ILE A 137 -15.76 17.33 -11.03
C ILE A 137 -14.61 18.22 -10.55
N LEU A 138 -13.36 17.77 -10.72
CA LEU A 138 -12.17 18.54 -10.36
C LEU A 138 -12.06 19.84 -11.17
N VAL A 139 -12.32 19.79 -12.48
CA VAL A 139 -12.32 20.98 -13.34
C VAL A 139 -13.40 21.97 -12.91
N ARG A 140 -14.63 21.49 -12.61
CA ARG A 140 -15.73 22.34 -12.17
C ARG A 140 -15.45 23.06 -10.84
N LYS A 141 -14.68 22.42 -9.95
CA LYS A 141 -14.30 22.97 -8.65
C LYS A 141 -13.00 23.78 -8.67
N ASP A 142 -12.40 23.98 -9.85
CA ASP A 142 -11.08 24.62 -10.03
C ASP A 142 -9.95 23.94 -9.22
N GLN A 143 -10.08 22.63 -9.01
CA GLN A 143 -9.17 21.80 -8.21
C GLN A 143 -8.14 21.05 -9.07
N LEU A 144 -8.09 21.32 -10.37
CA LEU A 144 -7.12 20.75 -11.30
C LEU A 144 -6.10 21.84 -11.71
N PRO A 145 -4.99 21.98 -10.97
CA PRO A 145 -4.02 23.03 -11.25
C PRO A 145 -3.38 22.83 -12.63
N LYS A 146 -3.12 23.92 -13.33
CA LYS A 146 -2.35 23.91 -14.57
C LYS A 146 -0.91 24.33 -14.33
N SER A 147 0.00 23.70 -15.05
CA SER A 147 1.39 24.12 -15.12
C SER A 147 1.54 25.31 -16.09
N LYS A 148 2.71 25.98 -16.04
CA LYS A 148 2.98 27.19 -16.83
C LYS A 148 2.95 26.94 -18.35
N ASP A 149 3.19 25.70 -18.76
CA ASP A 149 3.10 25.17 -20.12
C ASP A 149 1.67 24.74 -20.51
N GLY A 150 0.68 24.92 -19.63
CA GLY A 150 -0.72 24.55 -19.88
C GLY A 150 -1.03 23.08 -19.66
N SER A 151 -0.04 22.24 -19.32
CA SER A 151 -0.26 20.85 -18.93
C SER A 151 -0.98 20.75 -17.59
N ASN A 152 -1.81 19.73 -17.42
CA ASN A 152 -2.52 19.50 -16.15
C ASN A 152 -1.54 18.96 -15.10
N LYS A 153 -1.43 19.63 -13.96
CA LYS A 153 -0.74 19.09 -12.78
C LYS A 153 -1.65 18.11 -12.05
N ALA A 154 -1.04 17.22 -11.28
CA ALA A 154 -1.77 16.37 -10.37
C ALA A 154 -2.59 17.23 -9.38
N PRO A 155 -3.89 16.93 -9.17
CA PRO A 155 -4.67 17.56 -8.12
C PRO A 155 -4.11 17.16 -6.76
N LYS A 156 -4.45 17.94 -5.72
CA LYS A 156 -4.17 17.53 -4.34
C LYS A 156 -4.87 16.22 -4.03
N TRP A 157 -4.21 15.36 -3.27
CA TRP A 157 -4.78 14.08 -2.85
C TRP A 157 -6.19 14.21 -2.23
N GLU A 158 -6.40 15.21 -1.38
CA GLU A 158 -7.68 15.44 -0.69
C GLU A 158 -8.80 15.84 -1.66
N ASP A 159 -8.49 16.67 -2.65
CA ASP A 159 -9.45 17.10 -3.67
C ASP A 159 -9.85 15.93 -4.58
N LEU A 160 -8.86 15.08 -4.91
CA LEU A 160 -9.07 13.89 -5.73
C LEU A 160 -10.00 12.88 -5.05
N ILE A 161 -9.77 12.55 -3.78
CA ILE A 161 -10.62 11.59 -3.05
C ILE A 161 -12.04 12.14 -2.89
N ALA A 162 -12.20 13.46 -2.66
CA ALA A 162 -13.52 14.08 -2.54
C ALA A 162 -14.30 14.04 -3.86
N ALA A 163 -13.63 14.26 -4.99
CA ALA A 163 -14.24 14.14 -6.31
C ALA A 163 -14.63 12.69 -6.64
N ALA A 164 -13.78 11.72 -6.27
CA ALA A 164 -14.08 10.30 -6.44
C ALA A 164 -15.25 9.83 -5.56
N ASP A 165 -15.32 10.24 -4.29
CA ASP A 165 -16.44 9.95 -3.39
C ASP A 165 -17.76 10.53 -3.92
N THR A 166 -17.69 11.75 -4.48
CA THR A 166 -18.87 12.39 -5.12
C THR A 166 -19.37 11.55 -6.31
N GLU A 167 -18.47 11.08 -7.18
CA GLU A 167 -18.83 10.25 -8.33
C GLU A 167 -19.49 8.93 -7.92
N VAL A 168 -18.86 8.20 -7.00
CA VAL A 168 -19.35 6.86 -6.60
C VAL A 168 -20.70 6.94 -5.87
N ARG A 169 -20.94 8.01 -5.10
CA ARG A 169 -22.23 8.23 -4.44
C ARG A 169 -23.38 8.57 -5.40
N VAL A 170 -23.07 9.18 -6.55
CA VAL A 170 -24.08 9.46 -7.57
C VAL A 170 -24.57 8.16 -8.18
N ASP A 171 -23.70 7.16 -8.37
CA ASP A 171 -24.07 5.84 -8.94
C ASP A 171 -24.99 5.01 -8.00
N ASP A 172 -24.70 5.00 -6.69
CA ASP A 172 -25.55 4.36 -5.68
C ASP A 172 -27.00 4.92 -5.68
N SER A 173 -27.18 6.21 -5.99
CA SER A 173 -28.49 6.87 -6.01
C SER A 173 -29.32 6.57 -7.26
N VAL A 174 -28.68 6.12 -8.35
CA VAL A 174 -29.36 5.82 -9.62
C VAL A 174 -29.91 4.39 -9.63
N TYR A 175 -29.29 3.45 -8.90
CA TYR A 175 -29.75 2.06 -8.78
C TYR A 175 -30.50 1.75 -7.46
N GLY A 176 -30.60 2.71 -6.53
CA GLY A 176 -31.26 2.56 -5.23
C GLY A 176 -32.67 3.16 -5.12
N GLY A 177 -33.31 3.54 -6.23
CA GLY A 177 -34.70 4.02 -6.23
C GLY A 177 -35.70 2.87 -5.98
N PRO A 178 -36.79 3.07 -5.22
CA PRO A 178 -37.74 2.00 -4.94
C PRO A 178 -38.35 1.49 -6.25
N LEU A 179 -38.36 0.17 -6.42
CA LEU A 179 -39.20 -0.51 -7.39
C LEU A 179 -40.67 -0.24 -7.02
N CYS A 180 -41.19 0.91 -7.46
CA CYS A 180 -42.63 1.08 -7.61
C CYS A 180 -43.07 0.21 -8.78
N TYR A 181 -43.42 -1.05 -8.49
CA TYR A 181 -44.36 -1.80 -9.30
C TYR A 181 -45.68 -1.88 -8.53
N ILE A 182 -46.62 -1.06 -9.02
CA ILE A 182 -48.09 -1.13 -8.99
C ILE A 182 -48.73 -1.93 -7.85
#